data_AF-A0A965LGE6-F1
#
_entry.id   AF-A0A965LGE6-F1
#
_cell.length_a   1.000
_cell.length_b   1.000
_cell.length_c   1.000
_cell.angle_alpha   90.00
_cell.angle_beta   90.00
_cell.angle_gamma   90.00
#
_symmetry.space_group_name_H-M   'P 1'
#
loop_
_entity.id
_entity.type
_entity.pdbx_description
1 polymer ?
#
loop_
_entity_poly.entity_id
_entity_poly.type
_entity_poly.pdbx_seq_one_letter_code
_entity_poly.pdbx_strand_id
1 'polypeptide(L)'
;MKTGEGLLFVHPALGRLPYRWIRHGRDAETNPLPLVLFLHGAGERGSDNHRQLSHFVPELLGKAEGQGLAFHLLAPQCPENAQWVETNWSAPGHKMPNQPSRALALVMAILETWR
;
A
#
# COMPACT_ATOMS: atom_id res chain seq x y z
N MET A 1 2.53 18.33 3.97
CA MET A 1 2.71 16.87 3.94
C MET A 1 3.57 16.54 2.72
N LYS A 2 4.81 16.08 2.90
CA LYS A 2 5.63 15.64 1.76
C LYS A 2 5.07 14.29 1.31
N THR A 3 4.31 14.27 0.23
CA THR A 3 3.85 13.01 -0.37
C THR A 3 5.09 12.37 -1.00
N GLY A 4 5.54 11.21 -0.48
CA GLY A 4 6.72 10.51 -1.02
C GLY A 4 6.58 10.23 -2.52
N GLU A 5 7.66 10.00 -3.27
CA GLU A 5 7.61 9.88 -4.73
C GLU A 5 6.59 8.85 -5.22
N GLY A 6 5.93 9.14 -6.35
CA GLY A 6 5.04 8.20 -7.03
C GLY A 6 5.84 7.13 -7.76
N LEU A 7 5.77 5.89 -7.30
CA LEU A 7 6.52 4.78 -7.88
C LEU A 7 5.59 3.83 -8.65
N LEU A 8 6.14 3.15 -9.66
CA LEU A 8 5.45 2.13 -10.43
C LEU A 8 6.28 0.84 -10.37
N PHE A 9 5.72 -0.20 -9.75
CA PHE A 9 6.32 -1.52 -9.77
C PHE A 9 5.94 -2.25 -11.06
N VAL A 10 6.89 -2.94 -11.69
CA VAL A 10 6.67 -3.73 -12.90
C VAL A 10 7.19 -5.15 -12.67
N HIS A 11 6.28 -6.10 -12.78
CA HIS A 11 6.57 -7.53 -12.67
C HIS A 11 6.27 -8.22 -14.01
N PRO A 12 7.20 -9.02 -14.57
CA PRO A 12 7.08 -9.57 -15.92
C PRO A 12 5.82 -10.43 -16.11
N ALA A 13 5.40 -11.17 -15.08
CA ALA A 13 4.23 -12.05 -15.15
C ALA A 13 2.95 -11.49 -14.54
N LEU A 14 3.05 -10.50 -13.64
CA LEU A 14 1.89 -10.05 -12.83
C LEU A 14 1.37 -8.67 -13.29
N GLY A 15 2.16 -7.96 -14.10
CA GLY A 15 1.84 -6.64 -14.62
C GLY A 15 2.46 -5.53 -13.78
N ARG A 16 1.73 -4.44 -13.60
CA ARG A 16 2.23 -3.23 -12.92
C ARG A 16 1.34 -2.80 -11.77
N LEU A 17 1.93 -2.18 -10.74
CA LEU A 17 1.23 -1.65 -9.58
C LEU A 17 1.79 -0.27 -9.21
N PRO A 18 0.99 0.81 -9.32
CA PRO A 18 1.37 2.11 -8.77
C PRO A 18 1.41 2.02 -7.23
N TYR A 19 2.40 2.66 -6.61
CA TYR A 19 2.51 2.71 -5.16
C TYR A 19 3.23 3.97 -4.68
N ARG A 20 3.07 4.25 -3.39
CA ARG A 20 3.78 5.32 -2.69
C ARG A 20 4.62 4.72 -1.58
N TRP A 21 5.86 5.17 -1.50
CA TRP A 21 6.77 4.87 -0.41
C TRP A 21 7.04 6.15 0.36
N ILE A 22 6.65 6.19 1.63
CA ILE A 22 6.80 7.37 2.47
C ILE A 22 7.65 6.99 3.68
N ARG A 23 8.79 7.67 3.86
CA ARG A 23 9.54 7.64 5.12
C ARG A 23 9.00 8.76 6.01
N HIS A 24 8.48 8.39 7.18
CA HIS A 24 7.95 9.32 8.18
C HIS A 24 8.84 9.33 9.43
N GLY A 25 8.96 10.49 10.08
CA GLY A 25 9.86 10.73 11.22
C GLY A 25 11.24 11.27 10.82
N ARG A 26 11.88 11.99 11.75
CA ARG A 26 13.24 12.54 11.57
C ARG A 26 14.28 11.46 11.83
N ASP A 27 15.34 11.49 11.03
CA ASP A 27 16.54 10.66 11.01
C ASP A 27 16.75 9.78 12.26
N ALA A 28 16.04 8.66 12.28
CA ALA A 28 16.51 7.48 12.95
C ALA A 28 17.78 7.07 12.20
N GLU A 29 18.95 7.49 12.71
CA GLU A 29 20.23 6.81 12.47
C GLU A 29 20.14 5.33 12.91
N THR A 30 19.10 4.99 13.70
CA THR A 30 18.73 3.65 14.11
C THR A 30 17.94 2.93 13.02
N ASN A 31 18.68 2.12 12.27
CA ASN A 31 18.13 1.04 11.45
C ASN A 31 17.86 -0.18 12.35
N PRO A 32 16.72 -0.91 12.23
CA PRO A 32 15.65 -0.78 11.24
C PRO A 32 14.38 -0.06 11.74
N LEU A 33 13.73 0.69 10.84
CA LEU A 33 12.39 1.27 11.06
C LEU A 33 11.28 0.26 10.75
N PRO A 34 10.13 0.32 11.45
CA PRO A 34 8.98 -0.53 11.13
C PRO A 34 8.35 -0.16 9.78
N LEU A 35 7.75 -1.15 9.12
CA LEU A 35 6.94 -0.98 7.92
C LEU A 35 5.45 -0.99 8.27
N VAL A 36 4.74 0.02 7.78
CA VAL A 36 3.28 0.06 7.69
C VAL A 36 2.88 -0.23 6.25
N LEU A 37 2.22 -1.36 6.02
CA LEU A 37 1.56 -1.65 4.74
C LEU A 37 0.10 -1.18 4.82
N PHE A 38 -0.27 -0.22 3.98
CA PHE A 38 -1.64 0.31 3.92
C PHE A 38 -2.35 -0.12 2.63
N LEU A 39 -3.36 -0.98 2.78
CA LEU A 39 -4.24 -1.40 1.68
C LEU A 39 -5.56 -0.62 1.75
N HIS A 40 -5.78 0.25 0.76
CA HIS A 40 -6.96 1.13 0.71
C HIS A 40 -8.27 0.40 0.36
N GLY A 41 -9.40 1.10 0.51
CA GLY A 41 -10.74 0.60 0.19
C GLY A 41 -11.10 0.63 -1.30
N ALA A 42 -12.32 0.23 -1.66
CA ALA A 42 -12.72 0.17 -3.07
C ALA A 42 -12.77 1.56 -3.76
N GLY A 43 -13.03 2.63 -3.01
CA GLY A 43 -13.23 3.98 -3.54
C GLY A 43 -11.95 4.67 -4.02
N GLU A 44 -10.78 4.13 -3.66
CA GLU A 44 -9.48 4.68 -4.03
C GLU A 44 -8.73 3.86 -5.09
N ARG A 45 -9.40 2.87 -5.70
CA ARG A 45 -8.87 2.15 -6.86
C ARG A 45 -8.58 3.10 -8.01
N GLY A 46 -7.65 2.68 -8.86
CA GLY A 46 -7.30 3.44 -10.07
C GLY A 46 -5.86 3.24 -10.49
N SER A 47 -5.34 4.23 -11.19
CA SER A 47 -3.97 4.23 -11.74
C SER A 47 -3.27 5.59 -11.61
N ASP A 48 -3.85 6.54 -10.90
CA ASP A 48 -3.32 7.90 -10.74
C ASP A 48 -2.17 7.99 -9.72
N ASN A 49 -1.99 6.98 -8.89
CA ASN A 49 -1.03 6.93 -7.79
C ASN A 49 -1.21 8.05 -6.75
N HIS A 50 -2.45 8.54 -6.61
CA HIS A 50 -2.85 9.60 -5.67
C HIS A 50 -4.03 9.22 -4.79
N ARG A 51 -5.09 8.64 -5.35
CA ARG A 51 -6.36 8.43 -4.61
C ARG A 51 -6.20 7.53 -3.40
N GLN A 52 -5.27 6.57 -3.43
CA GLN A 52 -5.01 5.70 -2.28
C GLN A 52 -4.48 6.45 -1.05
N LEU A 53 -4.04 7.70 -1.20
CA LEU A 53 -3.59 8.53 -0.09
C LEU A 53 -4.66 9.52 0.41
N SER A 54 -5.84 9.61 -0.22
CA SER A 54 -6.74 10.75 -0.02
C SER A 54 -7.45 10.80 1.32
N HIS A 55 -7.80 9.64 1.89
CA HIS A 55 -8.66 9.59 3.08
C HIS A 55 -7.87 9.33 4.37
N PHE A 56 -7.22 8.16 4.50
CA PHE A 56 -6.65 7.72 5.78
C PHE A 56 -5.22 8.23 6.03
N VAL A 57 -4.40 8.29 4.99
CA VAL A 57 -2.96 8.58 5.13
C VAL A 57 -2.66 9.97 5.75
N PRO A 58 -3.41 11.06 5.45
CA PRO A 58 -3.17 12.36 6.07
C PRO A 58 -3.36 12.34 7.58
N GLU A 59 -4.40 11.65 8.07
CA GLU A 59 -4.65 11.51 9.50
C GLU A 59 -3.58 10.64 10.17
N LEU A 60 -3.18 9.53 9.53
CA LEU A 60 -2.10 8.67 10.02
C LEU A 60 -0.80 9.47 10.21
N LEU A 61 -0.35 10.21 9.19
CA LEU A 61 0.89 10.99 9.28
C LEU A 61 0.79 12.12 10.30
N GLY A 62 -0.37 12.78 10.41
CA GLY A 62 -0.61 13.82 11.40
C GLY A 62 -0.51 13.30 12.84
N LYS A 63 -1.16 12.15 13.13
CA LYS A 63 -1.07 11.50 14.44
C LYS A 63 0.35 11.01 14.74
N ALA A 64 1.00 10.41 13.76
CA ALA A 64 2.37 9.93 13.89
C ALA A 64 3.36 11.06 14.21
N GLU A 65 3.23 12.20 13.54
CA GLU A 65 4.04 13.39 13.83
C GLU A 65 3.85 13.86 15.28
N GLY A 66 2.59 13.99 15.73
CA GLY A 66 2.28 14.42 17.09
C GLY A 66 2.77 13.45 18.17
N GLN A 67 2.97 12.17 17.83
CA GLN A 67 3.49 11.14 18.72
C GLN A 67 5.00 10.87 18.53
N GLY A 68 5.67 11.55 17.59
CA GLY A 68 7.08 11.32 17.29
C GLY A 68 7.39 9.91 16.75
N LEU A 69 6.43 9.27 16.09
CA LEU A 69 6.61 7.93 15.51
C LEU A 69 7.43 8.01 14.22
N ALA A 70 8.28 7.00 13.99
CA ALA A 70 9.05 6.86 12.75
C ALA A 70 8.77 5.51 12.10
N PHE A 71 8.55 5.50 10.78
CA PHE A 71 8.23 4.29 10.01
C PHE A 71 8.40 4.50 8.50
N HIS A 72 8.46 3.39 7.78
CA HIS A 72 8.16 3.34 6.35
C HIS A 72 6.69 3.05 6.13
N LEU A 73 6.06 3.73 5.17
CA LEU A 73 4.71 3.45 4.71
C LEU A 73 4.75 3.03 3.24
N LEU A 74 4.28 1.82 2.98
CA LEU A 74 4.00 1.32 1.65
C LEU A 74 2.48 1.43 1.40
N ALA A 75 2.09 2.25 0.42
CA ALA A 75 0.69 2.47 0.03
C ALA A 75 0.51 2.18 -1.48
N PRO A 76 0.28 0.92 -1.87
CA PRO A 76 -0.04 0.53 -3.24
C PRO A 76 -1.44 0.99 -3.63
N GLN A 77 -1.67 1.26 -4.92
CA GLN A 77 -2.99 1.52 -5.49
C GLN A 77 -3.49 0.29 -6.25
N CYS A 78 -4.57 -0.32 -5.76
CA CYS A 78 -5.27 -1.41 -6.44
C CYS A 78 -5.86 -0.90 -7.77
N PRO A 79 -5.67 -1.62 -8.89
CA PRO A 79 -6.33 -1.28 -10.15
C PRO A 79 -7.87 -1.29 -10.04
N GLU A 80 -8.52 -0.50 -10.90
CA GLU A 80 -9.98 -0.33 -10.96
C GLU A 80 -10.77 -1.65 -10.98
N ASN A 81 -10.29 -2.58 -11.81
CA ASN A 81 -10.91 -3.88 -12.06
C ASN A 81 -10.31 -5.03 -11.22
N ALA A 82 -9.66 -4.71 -10.10
CA ALA A 82 -9.03 -5.69 -9.24
C ALA A 82 -9.46 -5.53 -7.78
N GLN A 83 -9.12 -6.53 -6.97
CA GLN A 83 -9.33 -6.53 -5.53
C GLN A 83 -8.08 -7.03 -4.83
N TRP A 84 -7.93 -6.71 -3.54
CA TRP A 84 -6.87 -7.30 -2.72
C TRP A 84 -7.10 -8.79 -2.44
N VAL A 85 -8.36 -9.23 -2.45
CA VAL A 85 -8.76 -10.63 -2.25
C VAL A 85 -9.86 -10.97 -3.25
N GLU A 86 -9.66 -12.01 -4.05
CA GLU A 86 -10.63 -12.48 -5.04
C GLU A 86 -11.75 -13.28 -4.35
N THR A 87 -12.76 -12.58 -3.86
CA THR A 87 -13.94 -13.20 -3.25
C THR A 87 -15.22 -12.54 -3.76
N ASN A 88 -16.33 -13.29 -3.76
CA ASN A 88 -17.63 -12.73 -4.08
C ASN A 88 -18.11 -11.85 -2.91
N TRP A 89 -18.07 -10.53 -3.08
CA TRP A 89 -18.48 -9.56 -2.04
C TRP A 89 -19.98 -9.60 -1.73
N SER A 90 -20.79 -10.17 -2.61
CA SER A 90 -22.23 -10.36 -2.38
C SER A 90 -22.56 -11.66 -1.65
N ALA A 91 -21.56 -12.50 -1.37
CA ALA A 91 -21.78 -13.76 -0.67
C ALA A 91 -22.02 -13.52 0.83
N PRO A 92 -22.88 -14.32 1.49
CA PRO A 92 -23.15 -14.22 2.93
C PRO A 92 -21.94 -14.58 3.82
N GLY A 93 -20.90 -15.14 3.22
CA GLY A 93 -19.62 -15.42 3.87
C GLY A 93 -18.52 -15.62 2.82
N HIS A 94 -17.27 -15.44 3.24
CA HIS A 94 -16.12 -15.52 2.37
C HIS A 94 -15.21 -16.69 2.78
N LYS A 95 -14.73 -17.44 1.78
CA LYS A 95 -13.62 -18.38 1.97
C LYS A 95 -12.36 -17.70 1.45
N MET A 96 -11.31 -17.71 2.27
CA MET A 96 -10.02 -17.17 1.86
C MET A 96 -9.48 -18.03 0.70
N PRO A 97 -9.15 -17.43 -0.46
CA PRO A 97 -8.52 -18.16 -1.55
C PRO A 97 -7.12 -18.67 -1.13
N ASN A 98 -6.71 -19.82 -1.69
CA ASN A 98 -5.38 -20.38 -1.44
C ASN A 98 -4.24 -19.61 -2.12
N GLN A 99 -4.57 -18.66 -2.99
CA GLN A 99 -3.62 -17.82 -3.71
C GLN A 99 -3.97 -16.34 -3.52
N PRO A 100 -2.97 -15.46 -3.40
CA PRO A 100 -3.23 -14.02 -3.37
C PRO A 100 -3.88 -13.57 -4.68
N SER A 101 -4.65 -12.47 -4.62
CA SER A 101 -5.07 -11.80 -5.86
C SER A 101 -3.86 -11.29 -6.63
N ARG A 102 -4.03 -10.99 -7.92
CA ARG A 102 -2.95 -10.40 -8.72
C ARG A 102 -2.41 -9.10 -8.10
N ALA A 103 -3.29 -8.27 -7.55
CA ALA A 103 -2.90 -7.02 -6.89
C ALA A 103 -2.09 -7.28 -5.62
N LEU A 104 -2.51 -8.23 -4.78
CA LEU A 104 -1.79 -8.58 -3.56
C LEU A 104 -0.45 -9.27 -3.84
N ALA A 105 -0.39 -10.12 -4.87
CA ALA A 105 0.85 -10.74 -5.32
C ALA A 105 1.89 -9.70 -5.77
N LEU A 106 1.46 -8.62 -6.43
CA LEU A 106 2.35 -7.50 -6.78
C LEU A 106 2.86 -6.77 -5.53
N VAL A 107 2.04 -6.63 -4.48
CA VAL A 107 2.49 -6.06 -3.19
C VAL A 107 3.54 -6.95 -2.54
N MET A 108 3.31 -8.26 -2.50
CA MET A 108 4.29 -9.22 -1.97
C MET A 108 5.61 -9.15 -2.75
N ALA A 109 5.56 -9.08 -4.08
CA ALA A 109 6.74 -8.93 -4.91
C ALA A 109 7.51 -7.61 -4.63
N ILE A 110 6.82 -6.49 -4.36
CA ILE A 110 7.48 -5.24 -3.91
C ILE A 110 8.23 -5.49 -2.60
N LEU A 111 7.60 -6.13 -1.62
CA LEU A 111 8.20 -6.42 -0.31
C LEU A 111 9.42 -7.34 -0.41
N GLU A 112 9.39 -8.33 -1.31
CA GLU A 112 10.52 -9.23 -1.52
C GLU A 112 11.76 -8.53 -2.12
N THR A 113 11.54 -7.46 -2.91
CA THR A 113 12.63 -6.62 -3.42
C THR A 113 13.17 -5.64 -2.39
N TRP A 114 12.38 -5.34 -1.36
CA TRP A 114 12.78 -4.48 -0.26
C TRP A 114 13.53 -5.30 0.79
N ARG A 115 14.84 -5.43 0.59
CA ARG A 115 15.79 -6.02 1.54
C ARG A 115 16.73 -4.94 2.09
#